data_AF-A0A662VYK4-F1
#
_entry.id   AF-A0A662VYK4-F1
#
_cell.length_a   1.000
_cell.length_b   1.000
_cell.length_c   1.000
_cell.angle_alpha   90.00
_cell.angle_beta   90.00
_cell.angle_gamma   90.00
#
_symmetry.space_group_name_H-M   'P 1'
#
loop_
_entity.id
_entity.type
_entity.pdbx_description
1 polymer ?
#
loop_
_entity_poly.entity_id
_entity_poly.type
_entity_poly.pdbx_seq_one_letter_code
_entity_poly.pdbx_strand_id
1 'polypeptide(L)'
;MPQSEQASLDIWEKARQELEEEERERGIRVQDGQILDLAKVRQINKKTFEFSDRKVTRFFYVTDEATYIIPKTLHKKLVKIATEVGKVKVKISVEGEGRKRSYDALPLVSGGHGAGEPNYN
;
A
#
# COMPACT_ATOMS: atom_id res chain seq x y z
N MET A 1 36.30 -17.15 14.64
CA MET A 1 35.21 -16.65 13.78
C MET A 1 34.19 -15.98 14.69
N PRO A 2 33.87 -14.68 14.51
CA PRO A 2 33.08 -13.96 15.51
C PRO A 2 31.61 -14.38 15.44
N GLN A 3 31.07 -14.82 16.59
CA GLN A 3 29.65 -15.17 16.83
C GLN A 3 28.67 -13.99 16.63
N SER A 4 29.16 -12.80 16.30
CA SER A 4 28.35 -11.57 16.20
C SER A 4 27.56 -11.44 14.89
N GLU A 5 27.92 -12.18 13.84
CA GLU A 5 27.17 -12.16 12.56
C GLU A 5 25.88 -13.01 12.62
N GLN A 6 25.88 -14.11 13.37
CA GLN A 6 24.73 -15.02 13.47
C GLN A 6 23.60 -14.44 14.33
N ALA A 7 23.93 -13.73 15.42
CA ALA A 7 22.95 -13.11 16.31
C ALA A 7 22.20 -11.94 15.67
N SER A 8 22.82 -11.28 14.67
CA SER A 8 22.20 -10.16 13.96
C SER A 8 21.16 -10.65 12.95
N LEU A 9 21.40 -11.79 12.28
CA LEU A 9 20.46 -12.42 11.34
C LEU A 9 19.13 -12.83 12.00
N ASP A 10 19.19 -13.35 13.23
CA ASP A 10 18.02 -13.80 14.00
C ASP A 10 17.06 -12.65 14.37
N ILE A 11 17.61 -11.47 14.65
CA ILE A 11 16.84 -10.26 14.99
C ILE A 11 16.13 -9.69 13.74
N TRP A 12 16.75 -9.81 12.56
CA TRP A 12 16.14 -9.40 11.29
C TRP A 12 14.98 -10.30 10.88
N GLU A 13 15.09 -11.61 11.12
CA GLU A 13 14.03 -12.58 10.83
C GLU A 13 12.86 -12.42 11.80
N LYS A 14 13.13 -12.18 13.09
CA LYS A 14 12.12 -11.80 14.08
C LYS A 14 11.44 -10.47 13.79
N ALA A 15 12.17 -9.41 13.48
CA ALA A 15 11.57 -8.10 13.16
C ALA A 15 10.75 -8.16 11.86
N ARG A 16 11.13 -9.03 10.91
CA ARG A 16 10.35 -9.33 9.72
C ARG A 16 9.09 -10.13 10.04
N GLN A 17 9.19 -11.14 10.91
CA GLN A 17 8.05 -11.92 11.40
C GLN A 17 7.10 -11.09 12.25
N GLU A 18 7.58 -10.24 13.15
CA GLU A 18 6.74 -9.34 13.95
C GLU A 18 6.03 -8.30 13.07
N LEU A 19 6.68 -7.76 12.04
CA LEU A 19 5.99 -6.98 11.02
C LEU A 19 4.97 -7.83 10.25
N GLU A 20 5.30 -9.07 9.89
CA GLU A 20 4.43 -9.97 9.13
C GLU A 20 3.23 -10.46 9.96
N GLU A 21 3.38 -10.59 11.28
CA GLU A 21 2.40 -11.05 12.25
C GLU A 21 1.52 -9.88 12.72
N GLU A 22 2.11 -8.70 12.99
CA GLU A 22 1.37 -7.45 13.27
C GLU A 22 0.64 -6.93 12.00
N GLU A 23 1.18 -7.18 10.79
CA GLU A 23 0.49 -6.95 9.50
C GLU A 23 -0.63 -7.98 9.22
N ARG A 24 -0.60 -9.17 9.85
CA ARG A 24 -1.58 -10.25 9.64
C ARG A 24 -2.78 -10.19 10.59
N GLU A 25 -2.58 -9.70 11.81
CA GLU A 25 -3.66 -9.61 12.81
C GLU A 25 -4.51 -8.33 12.74
N ARG A 26 -4.01 -7.22 12.14
CA ARG A 26 -4.62 -5.88 12.33
C ARG A 26 -5.08 -5.09 11.10
N GLY A 27 -4.85 -5.54 9.87
CA GLY A 27 -5.39 -4.83 8.69
C GLY A 27 -5.13 -5.53 7.36
N ILE A 28 -6.08 -5.43 6.43
CA ILE A 28 -6.00 -6.11 5.13
C ILE A 28 -4.79 -5.56 4.36
N ARG A 29 -3.76 -6.40 4.22
CA ARG A 29 -2.63 -6.15 3.31
C ARG A 29 -3.19 -6.06 1.89
N VAL A 30 -2.76 -5.04 1.15
CA VAL A 30 -3.22 -4.85 -0.23
C VAL A 30 -2.86 -6.07 -1.06
N GLN A 31 -3.88 -6.76 -1.54
CA GLN A 31 -3.72 -7.94 -2.40
C GLN A 31 -3.74 -7.53 -3.87
N ASP A 32 -3.13 -8.36 -4.70
CA ASP A 32 -3.31 -8.23 -6.14
C ASP A 32 -4.79 -8.43 -6.50
N GLY A 33 -5.29 -7.60 -7.40
CA GLY A 33 -6.70 -7.60 -7.82
C GLY A 33 -7.68 -7.01 -6.81
N GLN A 34 -7.21 -6.54 -5.64
CA GLN A 34 -8.09 -5.99 -4.61
C GLN A 34 -8.78 -4.72 -5.08
N ILE A 35 -10.09 -4.61 -4.82
CA ILE A 35 -10.86 -3.40 -5.13
C ILE A 35 -10.98 -2.56 -3.87
N LEU A 36 -10.55 -1.30 -3.94
CA LEU A 36 -10.74 -0.29 -2.90
C LEU A 36 -11.73 0.75 -3.40
N ASP A 37 -12.81 0.96 -2.65
CA ASP A 37 -13.77 2.01 -2.94
C ASP A 37 -13.37 3.31 -2.21
N LEU A 38 -12.82 4.28 -2.96
CA LEU A 38 -12.38 5.55 -2.37
C LEU A 38 -13.54 6.40 -1.85
N ALA A 39 -14.77 6.17 -2.30
CA ALA A 39 -15.95 6.86 -1.77
C ALA A 39 -16.33 6.36 -0.38
N LYS A 40 -16.04 5.09 -0.07
CA LYS A 40 -16.28 4.49 1.25
C LYS A 40 -15.18 4.80 2.28
N VAL A 41 -14.09 5.45 1.87
CA VAL A 41 -13.00 5.82 2.77
C VAL A 41 -13.44 6.98 3.65
N ARG A 42 -13.62 6.70 4.94
CA ARG A 42 -14.05 7.68 5.94
C ARG A 42 -12.87 8.45 6.50
N GLN A 43 -11.74 7.77 6.69
CA GLN A 43 -10.56 8.33 7.31
C GLN A 43 -9.29 7.74 6.71
N ILE A 44 -8.26 8.58 6.57
CA ILE A 44 -6.93 8.16 6.16
C ILE A 44 -5.95 8.52 7.28
N ASN A 45 -5.41 7.51 7.95
CA ASN A 45 -4.38 7.69 8.97
C ASN A 45 -3.00 7.44 8.38
N LYS A 46 -2.01 8.22 8.83
CA LYS A 46 -0.61 8.04 8.44
C LYS A 46 0.19 7.62 9.66
N LYS A 47 0.90 6.50 9.57
CA LYS A 47 1.85 6.07 10.61
C LYS A 47 3.22 5.86 9.99
N THR A 48 4.23 6.44 10.61
CA THR A 48 5.63 6.17 10.28
C THR A 48 6.18 5.24 11.34
N PHE A 49 6.74 4.13 10.89
CA PHE A 49 7.42 3.15 11.71
C PHE A 49 8.92 3.41 11.57
N GLU A 50 9.58 3.63 12.68
CA GLU A 50 11.03 3.86 12.73
C GLU A 50 11.71 2.56 13.11
N PHE A 51 12.60 2.10 12.23
CA PHE A 51 13.46 0.94 12.42
C PHE A 51 14.91 1.43 12.54
N SER A 52 15.79 0.59 13.09
CA SER A 52 17.18 0.96 13.35
C SER A 52 17.96 1.46 12.13
N ASP A 53 17.62 1.04 10.90
CA ASP A 53 18.26 1.52 9.66
C ASP A 53 17.37 2.42 8.78
N ARG A 54 16.05 2.49 9.04
CA ARG A 54 15.11 3.11 8.09
C ARG A 54 13.79 3.52 8.71
N LYS A 55 13.08 4.43 8.05
CA LYS A 55 11.70 4.81 8.38
C LYS A 55 10.74 4.35 7.30
N VAL A 56 9.70 3.60 7.67
CA VAL A 56 8.67 3.12 6.74
C VAL A 56 7.35 3.83 7.05
N THR A 57 6.80 4.56 6.09
CA THR A 57 5.48 5.20 6.24
C THR A 57 4.40 4.35 5.58
N ARG A 58 3.33 4.07 6.32
CA ARG A 58 2.10 3.43 5.84
C ARG A 58 0.89 4.34 6.00
N PHE A 59 -0.06 4.20 5.09
CA PHE A 59 -1.33 4.92 5.09
C PHE A 59 -2.46 3.91 5.33
N PHE A 60 -3.33 4.18 6.29
CA PHE A 60 -4.42 3.32 6.71
C PHE A 60 -5.71 3.92 6.21
N TYR A 61 -6.28 3.32 5.17
CA TYR A 61 -7.54 3.73 4.58
C TYR A 61 -8.65 3.00 5.32
N VAL A 62 -9.35 3.70 6.19
CA VAL A 62 -10.42 3.15 7.04
C VAL A 62 -11.75 3.30 6.30
N THR A 63 -12.41 2.18 6.08
CA THR A 63 -13.77 2.08 5.54
C THR A 63 -14.69 1.45 6.59
N ASP A 64 -15.99 1.44 6.36
CA ASP A 64 -16.96 0.74 7.23
C ASP A 64 -16.70 -0.77 7.31
N GLU A 65 -16.16 -1.36 6.25
CA GLU A 65 -15.98 -2.81 6.12
C GLU A 65 -14.59 -3.27 6.58
N ALA A 66 -13.56 -2.47 6.33
CA ALA A 66 -12.18 -2.84 6.59
C ALA A 66 -11.22 -1.64 6.69
N THR A 67 -10.03 -1.89 7.24
CA THR A 67 -8.89 -0.99 7.16
C THR A 67 -7.84 -1.55 6.19
N TYR A 68 -7.50 -0.76 5.18
CA TYR A 68 -6.51 -1.11 4.15
C TYR A 68 -5.17 -0.44 4.43
N ILE A 69 -4.08 -1.23 4.43
CA ILE A 69 -2.73 -0.75 4.72
C ILE A 69 -1.99 -0.46 3.41
N ILE A 70 -1.94 0.80 3.02
CA ILE A 70 -1.43 1.28 1.74
C ILE A 70 0.03 1.80 1.87
N PRO A 71 0.99 1.36 1.05
CA PRO A 71 2.32 1.97 0.98
C PRO A 71 2.30 3.40 0.42
N LYS A 72 3.29 4.22 0.75
CA LYS A 72 3.41 5.61 0.27
C LYS A 72 3.32 5.75 -1.24
N THR A 73 3.92 4.83 -2.00
CA THR A 73 3.90 4.83 -3.47
C THR A 73 2.48 4.67 -4.00
N LEU A 74 1.73 3.71 -3.48
CA LEU A 74 0.34 3.48 -3.84
C LEU A 74 -0.57 4.63 -3.36
N HIS A 75 -0.36 5.14 -2.15
CA HIS A 75 -1.12 6.30 -1.65
C HIS A 75 -1.03 7.50 -2.59
N LYS A 76 0.16 7.83 -3.11
CA LYS A 76 0.33 8.91 -4.09
C LYS A 76 -0.52 8.69 -5.36
N LYS A 77 -0.55 7.44 -5.86
CA LYS A 77 -1.38 7.08 -7.03
C LYS A 77 -2.87 7.23 -6.71
N LEU A 78 -3.31 6.72 -5.57
CA LEU A 78 -4.70 6.84 -5.12
C LEU A 78 -5.16 8.29 -4.95
N VAL A 79 -4.31 9.15 -4.38
CA VAL A 79 -4.59 10.59 -4.26
C VAL A 79 -4.68 11.23 -5.64
N LYS A 80 -3.74 10.93 -6.55
CA LYS A 80 -3.77 11.43 -7.93
C LYS A 80 -5.08 11.05 -8.64
N ILE A 81 -5.48 9.78 -8.56
CA ILE A 81 -6.76 9.29 -9.12
C ILE A 81 -7.94 10.02 -8.47
N ALA A 82 -7.94 10.17 -7.15
CA ALA A 82 -9.00 10.87 -6.44
C ALA A 82 -9.14 12.34 -6.86
N THR A 83 -8.03 12.99 -7.21
CA THR A 83 -8.01 14.38 -7.70
C THR A 83 -8.41 14.50 -9.17
N GLU A 84 -7.93 13.60 -10.04
CA GLU A 84 -8.16 13.67 -11.50
C GLU A 84 -9.52 13.09 -11.90
N VAL A 85 -9.91 11.96 -11.30
CA VAL A 85 -11.11 11.19 -11.66
C VAL A 85 -12.22 11.37 -10.62
N GLY A 86 -11.85 11.62 -9.36
CA GLY A 86 -12.78 11.69 -8.23
C GLY A 86 -12.72 10.45 -7.34
N LYS A 87 -13.57 10.41 -6.31
CA LYS A 87 -13.66 9.29 -5.37
C LYS A 87 -14.37 8.09 -6.03
N VAL A 88 -13.63 7.33 -6.83
CA VAL A 88 -14.12 6.14 -7.54
C VAL A 88 -13.59 4.84 -6.93
N LYS A 89 -14.18 3.71 -7.33
CA LYS A 89 -13.58 2.40 -7.08
C LYS A 89 -12.27 2.30 -7.84
N VAL A 90 -11.25 1.73 -7.22
CA VAL A 90 -9.96 1.44 -7.85
C VAL A 90 -9.65 -0.04 -7.70
N LYS A 91 -9.10 -0.65 -8.76
CA LYS A 91 -8.50 -1.98 -8.70
C LYS A 91 -7.01 -1.80 -8.45
N ILE A 92 -6.50 -2.46 -7.42
CA ILE A 92 -5.09 -2.43 -7.07
C ILE A 92 -4.41 -3.66 -7.66
N SER A 93 -3.31 -3.44 -8.37
CA SER A 93 -2.44 -4.49 -8.89
C SER A 93 -1.14 -4.51 -8.11
N VAL A 94 -0.67 -5.70 -7.76
CA VAL A 94 0.59 -5.89 -7.02
C VAL A 94 1.47 -6.83 -7.82
N GLU A 95 2.56 -6.30 -8.34
CA GLU A 95 3.52 -7.06 -9.15
C GLU A 95 4.85 -7.21 -8.44
N GLY A 96 5.51 -8.36 -8.58
CA GLY A 96 6.83 -8.65 -8.02
C GLY A 96 6.81 -9.24 -6.60
N GLU A 97 7.96 -9.77 -6.19
CA GLU A 97 8.13 -10.48 -4.91
C GLU A 97 9.05 -9.74 -3.92
N GLY A 98 8.75 -9.90 -2.64
CA GLY A 98 9.55 -9.35 -1.54
C GLY A 98 9.74 -7.83 -1.62
N ARG A 99 11.00 -7.39 -1.68
CA ARG A 99 11.39 -5.96 -1.69
C ARG A 99 11.19 -5.26 -3.04
N LYS A 100 10.90 -6.00 -4.12
CA LYS A 100 10.66 -5.44 -5.47
C LYS A 100 9.18 -5.31 -5.83
N ARG A 101 8.28 -5.32 -4.83
CA ARG A 101 6.84 -5.15 -5.07
C ARG A 101 6.53 -3.75 -5.63
N SER A 102 6.01 -3.74 -6.85
CA SER A 102 5.39 -2.59 -7.50
C SER A 102 3.90 -2.62 -7.22
N TYR A 103 3.33 -1.44 -6.97
CA TYR A 103 1.90 -1.28 -6.71
C TYR A 103 1.33 -0.35 -7.76
N ASP A 104 0.24 -0.77 -8.40
CA ASP A 104 -0.52 0.03 -9.34
C ASP A 104 -1.99 0.15 -8.91
N ALA A 105 -2.68 1.17 -9.40
CA ALA A 105 -4.08 1.41 -9.08
C ALA A 105 -4.79 1.93 -10.34
N LEU A 106 -5.82 1.21 -10.74
CA LEU A 106 -6.61 1.53 -11.94
C LEU A 106 -8.02 1.96 -11.51
N PRO A 107 -8.50 3.15 -11.89
CA PRO A 107 -9.86 3.57 -11.61
C PRO A 107 -10.87 2.71 -12.38
N LEU A 108 -11.84 2.16 -11.67
CA LEU A 108 -12.98 1.41 -12.18
C LEU A 108 -14.16 2.38 -12.39
N VAL A 109 -14.08 3.20 -13.43
CA VAL A 109 -15.19 4.06 -13.85
C VAL A 109 -16.19 3.24 -14.66
N SER A 110 -17.43 3.12 -14.16
CA SER A 110 -18.53 2.50 -14.92
C SER A 110 -19.11 3.53 -15.88
N GLY A 111 -18.56 3.57 -17.09
CA GLY A 111 -19.08 4.39 -18.19
C GLY A 111 -17.98 5.09 -18.97
N GLY A 112 -17.65 4.54 -20.15
CA GLY A 112 -17.20 5.21 -21.38
C GLY A 112 -16.07 6.25 -21.31
N HIS A 113 -15.04 6.00 -22.12
CA HIS A 113 -14.09 6.97 -22.69
C HIS A 113 -13.02 7.58 -21.75
N GLY A 114 -11.78 7.58 -22.26
CA GLY A 114 -10.74 8.50 -21.80
C GLY A 114 -9.49 7.86 -21.22
N ALA A 115 -8.85 6.94 -21.95
CA ALA A 115 -7.39 7.00 -22.00
C ALA A 115 -7.06 8.37 -22.62
N GLY A 116 -6.92 9.38 -21.77
CA GLY A 116 -6.41 10.68 -22.18
C GLY A 116 -5.00 10.46 -22.70
N GLU A 117 -4.87 10.39 -24.03
CA GLU A 117 -3.59 10.56 -24.69
C GLU A 117 -2.94 11.84 -24.15
N PRO A 118 -1.64 11.82 -23.82
CA PRO A 118 -0.95 13.03 -23.42
C PRO A 118 -0.93 13.98 -24.62
N ASN A 119 -1.74 15.04 -24.54
CA ASN A 119 -1.65 16.16 -25.46
C ASN A 119 -0.42 17.00 -25.05
N TYR A 120 0.69 16.78 -25.76
CA TYR A 120 1.83 17.69 -25.75
C TYR A 120 1.49 18.83 -26.71
N ASN A 121 1.05 19.95 -26.15
CA ASN A 121 0.97 21.22 -26.87
C ASN A 121 2.11 22.16 -26.44
#